data_AF-A0A7Y7I0N1-F1
#
_entry.id   AF-A0A7Y7I0N1-F1
#
_cell.length_a   1.000
_cell.length_b   1.000
_cell.length_c   1.000
_cell.angle_alpha   90.00
_cell.angle_beta   90.00
_cell.angle_gamma   90.00
#
_symmetry.space_group_name_H-M   'P 1'
#
loop_
_entity.id
_entity.type
_entity.pdbx_description
1 polymer ?
#
loop_
_entity_poly.entity_id
_entity_poly.type
_entity_poly.pdbx_seq_one_letter_code
_entity_poly.pdbx_strand_id
1 'polypeptide(L)'
;MGMIYSVAVNNHASHPGCFMVFQNDPTQLAPNALSLAWFVRFSNPGPNSRVKFQWSVDTGFSWAETGELQPGAQFTPTETYVPSGPNNKITLDCNRTYRFMNPTQGPEQSRFYLAQSAGIPARSAAAVGVTMGGSTVYAVQARPNQNLAISPNPKYFLAYGDYQEGDVIDASAIDNPLELRYPPGVYSLTTTLNADDTWDQPESLAHSNASRLRLLAA
;
A
#
# COMPACT_ATOMS: atom_id res chain seq x y z
N MET A 1 0.57 -5.46 -20.09
CA MET A 1 -0.39 -4.75 -19.21
C MET A 1 -0.44 -5.52 -17.91
N GLY A 2 -0.12 -4.87 -16.78
CA GLY A 2 -0.12 -5.50 -15.46
C GLY A 2 -1.51 -5.92 -15.01
N MET A 3 -1.56 -6.88 -14.08
CA MET A 3 -2.81 -7.30 -13.44
C MET A 3 -3.37 -6.15 -12.60
N ILE A 4 -4.64 -5.82 -12.82
CA ILE A 4 -5.32 -4.75 -12.09
C ILE A 4 -6.20 -5.38 -11.01
N TYR A 5 -5.86 -5.09 -9.75
CA TYR A 5 -6.64 -5.49 -8.58
C TYR A 5 -7.70 -4.43 -8.28
N SER A 6 -8.83 -4.87 -7.73
CA SER A 6 -9.88 -3.98 -7.27
C SER A 6 -10.65 -4.57 -6.11
N VAL A 7 -11.19 -3.68 -5.27
CA VAL A 7 -12.19 -3.99 -4.27
C VAL A 7 -13.29 -2.94 -4.34
N ALA A 8 -14.53 -3.38 -4.30
CA ALA A 8 -15.68 -2.51 -4.18
C ALA A 8 -16.37 -2.74 -2.83
N VAL A 9 -16.72 -1.67 -2.14
CA VAL A 9 -17.21 -1.70 -0.77
C VAL A 9 -18.56 -1.01 -0.73
N ASN A 10 -19.60 -1.72 -0.30
CA ASN A 10 -20.88 -1.10 0.02
C ASN A 10 -20.80 -0.51 1.42
N ASN A 11 -21.16 0.76 1.58
CA ASN A 11 -21.08 1.45 2.86
C ASN A 11 -22.45 1.54 3.53
N HIS A 12 -22.71 0.60 4.44
CA HIS A 12 -23.89 0.61 5.31
C HIS A 12 -23.53 0.98 6.76
N ALA A 13 -22.38 1.60 6.99
CA ALA A 13 -21.96 2.04 8.32
C ALA A 13 -22.99 2.99 8.96
N SER A 14 -22.92 3.15 10.29
CA SER A 14 -23.83 4.04 11.02
C SER A 14 -23.43 5.52 10.96
N HIS A 15 -22.19 5.82 10.56
CA HIS A 15 -21.64 7.18 10.48
C HIS A 15 -20.77 7.39 9.22
N PRO A 16 -20.54 8.64 8.78
CA PRO A 16 -19.55 8.95 7.75
C PRO A 16 -18.11 8.69 8.20
N GLY A 17 -17.21 8.55 7.23
CA GLY A 17 -15.81 8.21 7.47
C GLY A 17 -15.07 7.86 6.19
N CYS A 18 -13.79 7.51 6.32
CA CYS A 18 -12.93 7.14 5.21
C CYS A 18 -12.67 5.64 5.16
N PHE A 19 -12.78 5.05 3.97
CA PHE A 19 -12.18 3.75 3.69
C PHE A 19 -10.71 3.93 3.35
N MET A 20 -9.86 3.11 3.94
CA MET A 20 -8.44 3.03 3.67
C MET A 20 -8.07 1.65 3.16
N VAL A 21 -7.35 1.60 2.04
CA VAL A 21 -6.61 0.41 1.63
C VAL A 21 -5.17 0.56 2.08
N PHE A 22 -4.60 -0.49 2.65
CA PHE A 22 -3.19 -0.53 3.04
C PHE A 22 -2.61 -1.93 2.86
N GLN A 23 -1.29 -2.05 3.02
CA GLN A 23 -0.59 -3.33 2.97
C GLN A 23 0.01 -3.66 4.35
N ASN A 24 -0.03 -4.94 4.74
CA ASN A 24 0.50 -5.38 6.04
C ASN A 24 1.78 -6.24 5.89
N ASP A 25 2.57 -6.22 6.96
CA ASP A 25 3.87 -6.84 7.18
C ASP A 25 4.99 -6.42 6.22
N PRO A 26 5.53 -5.19 6.38
CA PRO A 26 6.77 -4.81 5.74
C PRO A 26 8.01 -5.24 6.53
N THR A 27 7.89 -6.00 7.62
CA THR A 27 9.08 -6.39 8.41
C THR A 27 10.00 -7.32 7.63
N GLN A 28 9.43 -8.06 6.68
CA GLN A 28 10.19 -8.81 5.67
C GLN A 28 10.98 -7.91 4.71
N LEU A 29 10.60 -6.64 4.54
CA LEU A 29 11.32 -5.63 3.76
C LEU A 29 12.44 -4.98 4.58
N ALA A 30 12.11 -4.54 5.80
CA ALA A 30 13.07 -4.02 6.78
C ALA A 30 12.47 -4.09 8.20
N PRO A 31 13.28 -4.38 9.24
CA PRO A 31 12.81 -4.49 10.64
C PRO A 31 12.11 -3.24 11.21
N ASN A 32 12.23 -2.11 10.54
CA ASN A 32 11.67 -0.81 10.95
C ASN A 32 10.83 -0.15 9.85
N ALA A 33 10.36 -0.93 8.88
CA ALA A 33 9.46 -0.43 7.85
C ALA A 33 8.08 -0.19 8.44
N LEU A 34 7.46 0.92 8.04
CA LEU A 34 6.11 1.31 8.43
C LEU A 34 5.22 1.29 7.21
N SER A 35 3.97 0.86 7.42
CA SER A 35 2.92 0.91 6.39
C SER A 35 2.41 2.33 6.21
N LEU A 36 1.90 2.62 5.02
CA LEU A 36 1.22 3.88 4.72
C LEU A 36 -0.25 3.64 4.38
N ALA A 37 -1.07 4.65 4.67
CA ALA A 37 -2.42 4.78 4.14
C ALA A 37 -2.35 4.97 2.61
N TRP A 38 -2.48 3.86 1.87
CA TRP A 38 -2.17 3.81 0.44
C TRP A 38 -3.24 4.49 -0.42
N PHE A 39 -4.50 4.11 -0.25
CA PHE A 39 -5.63 4.78 -0.89
C PHE A 39 -6.66 5.10 0.16
N VAL A 40 -7.12 6.35 0.17
CA VAL A 40 -8.15 6.80 1.10
C VAL A 40 -9.30 7.45 0.35
N ARG A 41 -10.53 7.06 0.69
CA ARG A 41 -11.74 7.65 0.10
C ARG A 41 -12.81 7.85 1.18
N PHE A 42 -13.22 9.10 1.34
CA PHE A 42 -14.36 9.45 2.16
C PHE A 42 -15.66 8.91 1.57
N SER A 43 -16.57 8.45 2.42
CA SER A 43 -17.89 7.94 2.03
C SER A 43 -18.93 8.21 3.10
N ASN A 44 -20.06 8.78 2.68
CA ASN A 44 -21.27 8.83 3.50
C ASN A 44 -22.00 7.47 3.41
N PRO A 45 -22.52 6.93 4.53
CA PRO A 45 -23.27 5.70 4.49
C PRO A 45 -24.61 5.86 3.78
N GLY A 46 -25.11 4.77 3.20
CA GLY A 46 -26.44 4.74 2.59
C GLY A 46 -26.71 3.45 1.82
N PRO A 47 -27.98 3.15 1.51
CA PRO A 47 -28.39 1.86 0.91
C PRO A 47 -27.80 1.59 -0.48
N ASN A 48 -27.34 2.63 -1.17
CA ASN A 48 -26.68 2.55 -2.48
C ASN A 48 -25.27 3.15 -2.46
N SER A 49 -24.72 3.43 -1.27
CA SER A 49 -23.39 4.02 -1.15
C SER A 49 -22.33 2.97 -1.43
N ARG A 50 -21.46 3.25 -2.40
CA ARG A 50 -20.42 2.32 -2.83
C ARG A 50 -19.14 3.05 -3.18
N VAL A 51 -18.02 2.54 -2.67
CA VAL A 51 -16.67 3.01 -3.01
C VAL A 51 -15.94 1.89 -3.76
N LYS A 52 -15.12 2.25 -4.74
CA LYS A 52 -14.27 1.30 -5.45
C LYS A 52 -12.82 1.77 -5.43
N PHE A 53 -11.93 0.87 -5.05
CA PHE A 53 -10.49 1.02 -5.17
C PHE A 53 -9.97 0.14 -6.31
N GLN A 54 -8.94 0.62 -7.00
CA GLN A 54 -8.32 -0.10 -8.11
C GLN A 54 -6.85 0.27 -8.23
N TRP A 55 -5.98 -0.73 -8.40
CA TRP A 55 -4.54 -0.53 -8.47
C TRP A 55 -3.85 -1.57 -9.36
N SER A 56 -2.69 -1.20 -9.88
CA SER A 56 -1.74 -2.15 -10.47
C SER A 56 -0.69 -2.56 -9.44
N VAL A 57 0.01 -3.66 -9.71
CA VAL A 57 1.14 -4.14 -8.89
C VAL A 57 2.49 -3.61 -9.39
N ASP A 58 2.47 -2.57 -10.23
CA ASP A 58 3.68 -1.92 -10.72
C ASP A 58 4.43 -1.34 -9.52
N THR A 59 5.60 -1.91 -9.24
CA THR A 59 6.40 -1.61 -8.07
C THR A 59 7.49 -0.61 -8.44
N GLY A 60 7.74 0.34 -7.56
CA GLY A 60 8.82 1.31 -7.70
C GLY A 60 9.34 1.77 -6.35
N PHE A 61 10.02 2.91 -6.38
CA PHE A 61 10.64 3.52 -5.22
C PHE A 61 10.22 4.97 -5.10
N SER A 62 10.23 5.47 -3.88
CA SER A 62 10.03 6.88 -3.57
C SER A 62 10.96 7.31 -2.45
N TRP A 63 11.20 8.61 -2.33
CA TRP A 63 11.72 9.19 -1.10
C TRP A 63 11.00 10.48 -0.78
N ALA A 64 10.97 10.86 0.49
CA ALA A 64 10.35 12.08 0.97
C ALA A 64 11.13 12.66 2.15
N GLU A 65 11.15 13.98 2.29
CA GLU A 65 11.55 14.64 3.54
C GLU A 65 10.39 14.59 4.53
N THR A 66 10.46 13.66 5.48
CA THR A 66 9.41 13.42 6.49
C THR A 66 9.82 13.92 7.88
N GLY A 67 11.10 14.23 8.08
CA GLY A 67 11.68 14.37 9.41
C GLY A 67 11.91 13.00 10.03
N GLU A 68 11.39 12.81 11.23
CA GLU A 68 11.39 11.50 11.90
C GLU A 68 10.15 10.69 11.45
N LEU A 69 10.39 9.53 10.87
CA LEU A 69 9.35 8.63 10.39
C LEU A 69 8.71 7.90 11.58
N GLN A 70 7.46 8.25 11.86
CA GLN A 70 6.64 7.67 12.92
C GLN A 70 5.16 7.69 12.51
N PRO A 71 4.30 6.87 13.15
CA PRO A 71 2.85 6.92 12.90
C PRO A 71 2.29 8.34 13.02
N GLY A 72 1.42 8.72 12.07
CA GLY A 72 0.86 10.07 11.93
C GLY A 72 1.74 11.07 11.16
N ALA A 73 2.99 10.72 10.83
CA ALA A 73 3.79 11.53 9.91
C ALA A 73 3.25 11.40 8.48
N GLN A 74 3.27 12.49 7.72
CA GLN A 74 2.84 12.49 6.32
C GLN A 74 4.02 12.16 5.40
N PHE A 75 3.86 11.16 4.54
CA PHE A 75 4.82 10.85 3.49
C PHE A 75 4.33 11.41 2.15
N THR A 76 4.90 12.56 1.76
CA THR A 76 4.66 13.16 0.45
C THR A 76 5.90 12.94 -0.43
N PRO A 77 5.85 12.04 -1.44
CA PRO A 77 7.01 11.73 -2.26
C PRO A 77 7.61 12.98 -2.90
N THR A 78 8.88 13.23 -2.64
CA THR A 78 9.66 14.29 -3.31
C THR A 78 10.16 13.81 -4.67
N GLU A 79 10.57 12.54 -4.76
CA GLU A 79 10.96 11.89 -6.00
C GLU A 79 10.40 10.48 -6.02
N THR A 80 10.06 10.00 -7.21
CA THR A 80 9.70 8.61 -7.46
C THR A 80 10.52 8.04 -8.61
N TYR A 81 10.81 6.75 -8.55
CA TYR A 81 11.50 6.02 -9.59
C TYR A 81 10.78 4.70 -9.86
N VAL A 82 10.38 4.49 -11.12
CA VAL A 82 9.80 3.22 -11.58
C VAL A 82 10.87 2.48 -12.40
N PRO A 83 11.37 1.34 -11.91
CA PRO A 83 12.26 0.46 -12.64
C PRO A 83 11.78 0.15 -14.06
N SER A 84 12.70 0.14 -15.01
CA SER A 84 12.44 -0.31 -16.38
C SER A 84 13.58 -1.19 -16.89
N GLY A 85 13.22 -2.20 -17.69
CA GLY A 85 14.17 -3.20 -18.19
C GLY A 85 14.82 -4.00 -17.05
N PRO A 86 16.13 -4.27 -17.10
CA PRO A 86 16.83 -5.04 -16.08
C PRO A 86 17.10 -4.24 -14.79
N ASN A 87 16.90 -2.91 -14.81
CA ASN A 87 17.33 -2.04 -13.72
C ASN A 87 16.33 -2.00 -12.57
N ASN A 88 16.38 -3.01 -11.70
CA ASN A 88 15.56 -3.12 -10.49
C ASN A 88 16.28 -2.64 -9.22
N LYS A 89 17.44 -2.00 -9.35
CA LYS A 89 18.19 -1.40 -8.23
C LYS A 89 18.37 0.10 -8.44
N ILE A 90 18.20 0.88 -7.37
CA ILE A 90 18.54 2.30 -7.35
C ILE A 90 19.25 2.67 -6.04
N THR A 91 19.95 3.81 -6.03
CA THR A 91 20.62 4.33 -4.83
C THR A 91 20.03 5.68 -4.44
N LEU A 92 19.61 5.86 -3.19
CA LEU A 92 19.43 7.17 -2.60
C LEU A 92 20.79 7.69 -2.12
N ASP A 93 21.16 8.89 -2.56
CA ASP A 93 22.36 9.61 -2.11
C ASP A 93 21.99 10.99 -1.59
N CYS A 94 22.85 11.57 -0.76
CA CYS A 94 22.74 12.95 -0.33
C CYS A 94 24.11 13.64 -0.46
N ASN A 95 24.25 14.43 -1.53
CA ASN A 95 25.37 15.35 -1.70
C ASN A 95 24.80 16.77 -1.80
N ARG A 96 24.58 17.38 -0.62
CA ARG A 96 23.79 18.61 -0.36
C ARG A 96 22.28 18.44 -0.43
N THR A 97 21.78 17.62 -1.36
CA THR A 97 20.35 17.31 -1.49
C THR A 97 20.15 15.82 -1.70
N TYR A 98 19.06 15.27 -1.18
CA TYR A 98 18.66 13.89 -1.45
C TYR A 98 18.25 13.74 -2.92
N ARG A 99 18.64 12.62 -3.54
CA ARG A 99 18.21 12.25 -4.89
C ARG A 99 18.44 10.77 -5.15
N PHE A 100 17.62 10.20 -6.02
CA PHE A 100 17.93 8.90 -6.58
C PHE A 100 19.03 8.99 -7.66
N MET A 101 19.89 7.98 -7.70
CA MET A 101 20.97 7.87 -8.67
C MET A 101 21.35 6.41 -8.95
N ASN A 102 22.11 6.22 -10.04
CA ASN A 102 22.69 4.96 -10.46
C ASN A 102 21.68 3.79 -10.57
N PRO A 103 20.62 3.93 -11.39
CA PRO A 103 19.76 2.79 -11.69
C PRO A 103 20.59 1.69 -12.35
N THR A 104 20.58 0.50 -11.76
CA THR A 104 21.42 -0.63 -12.16
C THR A 104 20.66 -1.93 -12.00
N GLN A 105 21.21 -3.01 -12.55
CA GLN A 105 20.71 -4.35 -12.32
C GLN A 105 21.11 -4.83 -10.92
N GLY A 106 20.13 -5.26 -10.15
CA GLY A 106 20.31 -5.92 -8.86
C GLY A 106 20.62 -7.42 -9.01
N PRO A 107 20.97 -8.10 -7.89
CA PRO A 107 21.33 -9.51 -7.91
C PRO A 107 20.25 -10.46 -8.45
N GLU A 108 18.98 -10.22 -8.12
CA GLU A 108 17.85 -11.08 -8.52
C GLU A 108 16.78 -10.24 -9.23
N GLN A 109 16.34 -10.65 -10.41
CA GLN A 109 15.35 -9.89 -11.19
C GLN A 109 13.94 -9.89 -10.56
N SER A 110 13.65 -10.86 -9.68
CA SER A 110 12.39 -11.01 -8.95
C SER A 110 12.23 -10.06 -7.76
N ARG A 111 13.27 -9.30 -7.43
CA ARG A 111 13.31 -8.41 -6.26
C ARG A 111 13.62 -6.98 -6.69
N PHE A 112 13.42 -6.04 -5.79
CA PHE A 112 13.74 -4.63 -5.99
C PHE A 112 14.74 -4.18 -4.92
N TYR A 113 15.74 -3.39 -5.29
CA TYR A 113 16.82 -3.01 -4.38
C TYR A 113 16.93 -1.50 -4.25
N LEU A 114 16.89 -1.00 -3.02
CA LEU A 114 17.17 0.40 -2.72
C LEU A 114 18.39 0.47 -1.82
N ALA A 115 19.50 0.93 -2.39
CA ALA A 115 20.72 1.23 -1.64
C ALA A 115 20.67 2.66 -1.10
N GLN A 116 21.31 2.88 0.04
CA GLN A 116 21.46 4.20 0.65
C GLN A 116 22.94 4.45 0.85
N SER A 117 23.45 5.52 0.25
CA SER A 117 24.89 5.80 0.25
C SER A 117 25.42 6.18 1.64
N ALA A 118 26.75 6.27 1.77
CA ALA A 118 27.38 6.83 2.96
C ALA A 118 27.13 8.35 3.13
N GLY A 119 26.64 9.04 2.09
CA GLY A 119 26.32 10.47 2.13
C GLY A 119 25.04 10.79 2.88
N ILE A 120 24.19 9.78 3.15
CA ILE A 120 22.97 9.97 3.95
C ILE A 120 23.35 10.36 5.40
N PRO A 121 22.80 11.45 5.96
CA PRO A 121 23.06 11.83 7.34
C PRO A 121 22.63 10.73 8.33
N ALA A 122 23.39 10.53 9.41
CA ALA A 122 23.04 9.57 10.47
C ALA A 122 21.69 9.89 11.13
N ARG A 123 21.34 11.19 11.22
CA ARG A 123 20.01 11.69 11.56
C ARG A 123 19.37 12.27 10.30
N SER A 124 19.02 11.39 9.37
CA SER A 124 18.36 11.77 8.12
C SER A 124 16.97 12.33 8.40
N ALA A 125 16.60 13.41 7.70
CA ALA A 125 15.21 13.88 7.62
C ALA A 125 14.44 13.21 6.47
N ALA A 126 15.12 12.42 5.64
CA ALA A 126 14.51 11.68 4.56
C ALA A 126 14.10 10.27 4.99
N ALA A 127 12.99 9.81 4.43
CA ALA A 127 12.57 8.41 4.42
C ALA A 127 12.51 7.90 2.99
N VAL A 128 12.85 6.63 2.82
CA VAL A 128 12.74 5.91 1.54
C VAL A 128 11.52 5.03 1.57
N GLY A 129 10.86 4.87 0.42
CA GLY A 129 9.64 4.11 0.31
C GLY A 129 9.58 3.19 -0.90
N VAL A 130 8.67 2.24 -0.80
CA VAL A 130 8.26 1.37 -1.90
C VAL A 130 6.95 1.90 -2.43
N THR A 131 6.87 2.10 -3.74
CA THR A 131 5.62 2.47 -4.40
C THR A 131 4.98 1.23 -5.01
N MET A 132 3.65 1.17 -4.94
CA MET A 132 2.84 0.22 -5.69
C MET A 132 1.64 0.95 -6.27
N GLY A 133 1.31 0.68 -7.54
CA GLY A 133 0.14 1.31 -8.18
C GLY A 133 0.19 2.84 -8.20
N GLY A 134 1.39 3.43 -8.19
CA GLY A 134 1.60 4.89 -8.26
C GLY A 134 1.78 5.61 -6.92
N SER A 135 1.50 4.96 -5.78
CA SER A 135 1.59 5.60 -4.45
C SER A 135 2.50 4.81 -3.51
N THR A 136 3.10 5.47 -2.53
CA THR A 136 3.98 4.84 -1.53
C THR A 136 3.14 3.96 -0.58
N VAL A 137 3.54 2.70 -0.40
CA VAL A 137 2.85 1.72 0.45
C VAL A 137 3.61 1.39 1.72
N TYR A 138 4.94 1.54 1.68
CA TYR A 138 5.82 1.31 2.81
C TYR A 138 6.91 2.38 2.83
N ALA A 139 7.34 2.78 4.03
CA ALA A 139 8.48 3.67 4.21
C ALA A 139 9.43 3.17 5.30
N VAL A 140 10.69 3.54 5.17
CA VAL A 140 11.77 3.26 6.12
C VAL A 140 12.56 4.54 6.30
N GLN A 141 12.92 4.88 7.54
CA GLN A 141 13.84 6.00 7.79
C GLN A 141 15.14 5.79 7.01
N ALA A 142 15.59 6.80 6.27
CA ALA A 142 16.85 6.69 5.56
C ALA A 142 18.03 6.71 6.56
N ARG A 143 19.02 5.86 6.33
CA ARG A 143 20.25 5.73 7.12
C ARG A 143 21.45 5.46 6.21
N PRO A 144 22.64 5.95 6.58
CA PRO A 144 23.84 5.71 5.80
C PRO A 144 24.15 4.22 5.65
N ASN A 145 24.55 3.83 4.45
CA ASN A 145 24.98 2.47 4.11
C ASN A 145 23.93 1.37 4.31
N GLN A 146 22.65 1.72 4.33
CA GLN A 146 21.57 0.74 4.43
C GLN A 146 21.16 0.24 3.04
N ASN A 147 20.86 -1.05 2.92
CA ASN A 147 20.31 -1.64 1.69
C ASN A 147 18.97 -2.30 2.01
N LEU A 148 17.97 -2.02 1.17
CA LEU A 148 16.66 -2.63 1.22
C LEU A 148 16.51 -3.58 0.04
N ALA A 149 15.96 -4.77 0.28
CA ALA A 149 15.72 -5.79 -0.74
C ALA A 149 14.27 -6.26 -0.65
N ILE A 150 13.45 -5.78 -1.58
CA ILE A 150 12.01 -5.85 -1.56
C ILE A 150 11.54 -7.01 -2.43
N SER A 151 10.67 -7.84 -1.87
CA SER A 151 9.98 -8.91 -2.58
C SER A 151 8.49 -8.56 -2.64
N PRO A 152 7.91 -8.31 -3.81
CA PRO A 152 6.51 -7.90 -3.94
C PRO A 152 5.58 -9.09 -3.67
N ASN A 153 5.26 -9.32 -2.39
CA ASN A 153 4.25 -10.28 -1.94
C ASN A 153 3.28 -9.64 -0.95
N PRO A 154 2.56 -8.58 -1.34
CA PRO A 154 1.74 -7.82 -0.42
C PRO A 154 0.48 -8.59 -0.01
N LYS A 155 0.09 -8.44 1.25
CA LYS A 155 -1.27 -8.71 1.71
C LYS A 155 -2.02 -7.40 1.79
N TYR A 156 -3.21 -7.34 1.22
CA TYR A 156 -4.04 -6.14 1.16
C TYR A 156 -5.08 -6.16 2.27
N PHE A 157 -5.32 -5.00 2.88
CA PHE A 157 -6.29 -4.83 3.93
C PHE A 157 -7.16 -3.60 3.66
N LEU A 158 -8.37 -3.64 4.20
CA LEU A 158 -9.33 -2.54 4.20
C LEU A 158 -9.65 -2.16 5.65
N ALA A 159 -9.71 -0.88 5.94
CA ALA A 159 -10.16 -0.34 7.22
C ALA A 159 -11.10 0.84 7.00
N TYR A 160 -11.87 1.19 8.03
CA TYR A 160 -12.80 2.32 8.04
C TYR A 160 -12.52 3.22 9.25
N GLY A 161 -12.51 4.54 9.07
CA GLY A 161 -12.20 5.50 10.14
C GLY A 161 -11.69 6.83 9.60
N ASP A 162 -10.96 7.57 10.44
CA ASP A 162 -10.38 8.86 10.09
C ASP A 162 -8.93 8.69 9.63
N TYR A 163 -8.77 8.54 8.31
CA TYR A 163 -7.47 8.35 7.67
C TYR A 163 -7.22 9.42 6.62
N GLN A 164 -5.94 9.71 6.35
CA GLN A 164 -5.52 10.56 5.24
C GLN A 164 -4.49 9.82 4.37
N GLU A 165 -4.60 9.99 3.05
CA GLU A 165 -3.69 9.33 2.09
C GLU A 165 -2.24 9.79 2.31
N GLY A 166 -1.32 8.83 2.38
CA GLY A 166 0.10 9.08 2.63
C GLY A 166 0.52 9.14 4.10
N ASP A 167 -0.43 9.03 5.04
CA ASP A 167 -0.09 8.94 6.46
C ASP A 167 0.66 7.64 6.76
N VAL A 168 1.71 7.74 7.55
CA VAL A 168 2.37 6.59 8.15
C VAL A 168 1.45 6.01 9.20
N ILE A 169 1.15 4.73 9.10
CA ILE A 169 0.20 4.03 9.98
C ILE A 169 0.91 2.98 10.82
N ASP A 170 0.44 2.81 12.05
CA ASP A 170 0.71 1.63 12.84
C ASP A 170 -0.35 0.57 12.53
N ALA A 171 0.00 -0.39 11.67
CA ALA A 171 -0.91 -1.45 11.24
C ALA A 171 -1.41 -2.32 12.41
N SER A 172 -0.70 -2.34 13.55
CA SER A 172 -1.11 -3.08 14.75
C SER A 172 -2.15 -2.34 15.59
N ALA A 173 -2.27 -1.02 15.40
CA ALA A 173 -3.24 -0.16 16.08
C ALA A 173 -4.54 0.04 15.28
N ILE A 174 -4.61 -0.47 14.05
CA ILE A 174 -5.83 -0.38 13.23
C ILE A 174 -6.87 -1.34 13.80
N ASP A 175 -8.03 -0.79 14.14
CA ASP A 175 -9.16 -1.56 14.62
C ASP A 175 -9.92 -2.24 13.46
N ASN A 176 -10.37 -3.46 13.70
CA ASN A 176 -11.15 -4.31 12.78
C ASN A 176 -10.74 -4.24 11.28
N PRO A 177 -9.46 -4.51 10.92
CA PRO A 177 -9.05 -4.53 9.51
C PRO A 177 -9.55 -5.79 8.80
N LEU A 178 -10.10 -5.62 7.59
CA LEU A 178 -10.52 -6.72 6.73
C LEU A 178 -9.39 -7.12 5.77
N GLU A 179 -8.93 -8.37 5.86
CA GLU A 179 -7.98 -8.92 4.89
C GLU A 179 -8.65 -9.21 3.54
N LEU A 180 -8.10 -8.66 2.45
CA LEU A 180 -8.57 -8.89 1.09
C LEU A 180 -7.78 -10.04 0.46
N ARG A 181 -8.28 -11.27 0.64
CA ARG A 181 -7.68 -12.46 0.03
C ARG A 181 -8.18 -12.66 -1.39
N TYR A 182 -7.28 -12.54 -2.36
CA TYR A 182 -7.57 -12.79 -3.78
C TYR A 182 -7.23 -14.25 -4.13
N PRO A 183 -8.21 -15.09 -4.48
CA PRO A 183 -7.93 -16.42 -5.02
C PRO A 183 -7.13 -16.37 -6.33
N PRO A 184 -6.41 -17.45 -6.70
CA PRO A 184 -5.69 -17.51 -7.97
C PRO A 184 -6.60 -17.17 -9.16
N GLY A 185 -6.18 -16.21 -9.99
CA GLY A 185 -6.94 -15.78 -11.16
C GLY A 185 -8.08 -14.79 -10.88
N VAL A 186 -8.31 -14.41 -9.62
CA VAL A 186 -9.32 -13.41 -9.22
C VAL A 186 -8.64 -12.10 -8.87
N TYR A 187 -9.07 -11.00 -9.47
CA TYR A 187 -8.52 -9.66 -9.25
C TYR A 187 -9.58 -8.62 -8.86
N SER A 188 -10.81 -9.06 -8.59
CA SER A 188 -11.90 -8.17 -8.21
C SER A 188 -12.72 -8.80 -7.09
N LEU A 189 -12.86 -8.05 -6.00
CA LEU A 189 -13.65 -8.42 -4.82
C LEU A 189 -14.76 -7.39 -4.58
N THR A 190 -15.82 -7.83 -3.91
CA THR A 190 -16.84 -6.97 -3.33
C THR A 190 -17.08 -7.37 -1.88
N THR A 191 -17.29 -6.39 -1.01
CA THR A 191 -17.61 -6.57 0.41
C THR A 191 -18.57 -5.46 0.86
N THR A 192 -19.08 -5.55 2.08
CA THR A 192 -19.97 -4.58 2.73
C THR A 192 -19.44 -4.30 4.11
N LEU A 193 -19.41 -3.02 4.49
CA LEU A 193 -19.30 -2.59 5.88
C LEU A 193 -20.72 -2.42 6.43
N ASN A 194 -21.04 -3.16 7.48
CA ASN A 194 -22.36 -3.15 8.12
C ASN A 194 -22.49 -2.02 9.16
N ALA A 195 -23.71 -1.74 9.60
CA ALA A 195 -24.00 -0.64 10.52
C ALA A 195 -23.41 -0.83 11.94
N ASP A 196 -23.06 -2.07 12.28
CA ASP A 196 -22.41 -2.48 13.53
C ASP A 196 -20.88 -2.58 13.40
N ASP A 197 -20.32 -1.94 12.37
CA ASP A 197 -18.91 -1.94 12.00
C ASP A 197 -18.33 -3.31 11.66
N THR A 198 -19.15 -4.33 11.42
CA THR A 198 -18.69 -5.65 10.97
C THR A 198 -18.55 -5.72 9.45
N TRP A 199 -17.67 -6.63 8.98
CA TRP A 199 -17.42 -6.84 7.56
C TRP A 199 -18.08 -8.12 7.04
N ASP A 200 -18.72 -8.02 5.88
CA ASP A 200 -19.05 -9.20 5.09
C ASP A 200 -17.79 -9.81 4.47
N GLN A 201 -17.76 -11.14 4.34
CA GLN A 201 -16.64 -11.82 3.68
C GLN A 201 -16.47 -11.31 2.23
N PRO A 202 -15.24 -10.96 1.78
CA PRO A 202 -15.02 -10.55 0.41
C PRO A 202 -15.37 -11.65 -0.59
N GLU A 203 -16.24 -11.34 -1.54
CA GLU A 203 -16.64 -12.25 -2.60
C GLU A 203 -16.15 -11.77 -3.97
N SER A 204 -15.83 -12.71 -4.87
CA SER A 204 -15.63 -12.39 -6.27
C SER A 204 -16.99 -12.27 -6.98
N LEU A 205 -17.04 -11.47 -8.06
CA LEU A 205 -18.25 -11.37 -8.89
C LEU A 205 -18.74 -12.73 -9.42
N ALA A 206 -17.81 -13.63 -9.75
CA ALA A 206 -18.14 -14.98 -10.20
C ALA A 206 -18.83 -15.81 -9.10
N HIS A 207 -18.34 -15.70 -7.86
CA HIS A 207 -18.93 -16.39 -6.72
C HIS A 207 -20.32 -15.83 -6.38
N SER A 208 -20.44 -14.50 -6.32
CA SER A 208 -21.70 -13.82 -6.01
C SER A 208 -22.80 -14.14 -7.04
N ASN A 209 -22.45 -14.15 -8.34
CA ASN A 209 -23.39 -14.54 -9.40
C ASN A 209 -23.81 -16.01 -9.28
N ALA A 210 -22.88 -16.93 -8.99
CA ALA A 210 -23.19 -18.35 -8.80
C ALA A 210 -24.13 -18.59 -7.60
N SER A 211 -23.92 -17.88 -6.50
CA SER A 211 -24.79 -17.94 -5.31
C SER A 211 -26.20 -17.42 -5.61
N ARG A 212 -26.31 -16.29 -6.32
CA ARG A 212 -27.61 -15.73 -6.76
C ARG A 212 -28.37 -16.66 -7.71
N LEU A 213 -27.67 -17.27 -8.66
CA LEU A 213 -28.27 -18.24 -9.59
C LEU A 213 -28.81 -19.48 -8.86
N ARG A 214 -28.13 -19.96 -7.81
CA ARG A 214 -28.61 -21.07 -6.98
C ARG A 214 -29.86 -20.71 -6.17
N LEU A 215 -29.90 -19.50 -5.61
CA LEU A 215 -31.05 -19.01 -4.84
C LEU A 215 -32.30 -18.78 -5.71
N LEU A 216 -32.13 -18.42 -6.98
CA LEU A 216 -33.23 -18.29 -7.94
C LEU A 216 -33.73 -19.64 -8.49
N ALA A 217 -32.97 -20.71 -8.30
CA ALA A 217 -33.28 -22.06 -8.78
C ALA A 217 -33.87 -22.98 -7.69
N ALA A 218 -34.04 -22.47 -6.46
CA ALA A 218 -34.66 -23.13 -5.31
C ALA A 218 -36.05 -22.54 -5.03
#